data_AF-A0A4Q0YY39-F1
#
_entry.id   AF-A0A4Q0YY39-F1
#
_cell.length_a   1.000
_cell.length_b   1.000
_cell.length_c   1.000
_cell.angle_alpha   90.00
_cell.angle_beta   90.00
_cell.angle_gamma   90.00
#
_symmetry.space_group_name_H-M   'P 1'
#
loop_
_entity.id
_entity.type
_entity.pdbx_description
1 polymer ?
#
loop_
_entity_poly.entity_id
_entity_poly.type
_entity_poly.pdbx_seq_one_letter_code
_entity_poly.pdbx_strand_id
1 'polypeptide(L)'
;MKNFEQNKKPAVVDQILLWIVLFIIFVGFLFFVIDYSNAMKVKDNSDALADYTARMVALGKTDAEVVEGLNNIKDDYIATISEADLNCVEDLASTNYQVIVNIYATLNNSFLPVANDNVHSRTVVFNEASEVEKECSITLSFN
;
A
#
# COMPACT_ATOMS: atom_id res chain seq x y z
N MET A 1 -18.77 -23.42 -63.30
CA MET A 1 -17.86 -22.97 -62.22
C MET A 1 -18.69 -22.17 -61.22
N LYS A 2 -18.87 -22.67 -59.99
CA LYS A 2 -19.61 -21.95 -58.95
C LYS A 2 -18.73 -20.83 -58.39
N ASN A 3 -19.22 -19.60 -58.43
CA ASN A 3 -18.55 -18.43 -57.87
C ASN A 3 -18.49 -18.54 -56.33
N PHE A 4 -17.29 -18.69 -55.78
CA PHE A 4 -17.03 -18.81 -54.33
C PHE A 4 -16.78 -17.46 -53.63
N GLU A 5 -17.19 -16.33 -54.21
CA GLU A 5 -16.75 -15.01 -53.71
C GLU A 5 -17.73 -14.25 -52.81
N GLN A 6 -18.93 -14.75 -52.49
CA GLN A 6 -19.95 -13.90 -51.86
C GLN A 6 -20.17 -14.05 -50.34
N ASN A 7 -19.41 -14.87 -49.62
CA ASN A 7 -19.70 -15.11 -48.18
C ASN A 7 -18.50 -14.94 -47.22
N LYS A 8 -17.53 -14.07 -47.54
CA LYS A 8 -16.46 -13.69 -46.59
C LYS A 8 -16.86 -12.55 -45.64
N LYS A 9 -17.95 -11.83 -45.91
CA LYS A 9 -18.42 -10.70 -45.08
C LYS A 9 -18.74 -11.05 -43.61
N PRO A 10 -19.48 -12.13 -43.29
CA PRO A 10 -19.77 -12.47 -41.90
C PRO A 10 -18.51 -12.92 -41.13
N ALA A 11 -17.62 -13.68 -41.77
CA ALA A 11 -16.36 -14.11 -41.17
C ALA A 11 -15.43 -12.94 -40.81
N VAL A 12 -15.40 -11.89 -41.65
CA VAL A 12 -14.65 -10.65 -41.35
C VAL A 12 -15.26 -9.89 -40.17
N VAL A 13 -16.60 -9.86 -40.06
CA VAL A 13 -17.29 -9.21 -38.94
C VAL A 13 -17.05 -9.95 -37.62
N ASP A 14 -17.12 -11.29 -37.62
CA ASP A 14 -16.81 -12.10 -36.44
C ASP A 14 -15.35 -11.92 -35.99
N GLN A 15 -14.42 -11.83 -36.94
CA GLN A 15 -13.03 -11.58 -36.63
C GLN A 15 -12.81 -10.18 -36.03
N ILE A 16 -13.49 -9.15 -36.54
CA ILE A 16 -13.44 -7.79 -35.97
C ILE A 16 -14.01 -7.78 -34.53
N LEU A 17 -15.15 -8.43 -34.29
CA LEU A 17 -15.73 -8.54 -32.95
C LEU A 17 -14.79 -9.24 -31.97
N LEU A 18 -14.14 -10.32 -32.41
CA LEU A 18 -13.18 -11.04 -31.58
C LEU A 18 -11.97 -10.17 -31.22
N TRP A 19 -11.45 -9.39 -32.17
CA TRP A 19 -10.38 -8.43 -31.89
C TRP A 19 -10.80 -7.30 -30.95
N ILE A 20 -12.03 -6.81 -31.04
CA ILE A 20 -12.55 -5.78 -30.12
C ILE A 20 -12.63 -6.34 -28.70
N VAL A 21 -13.17 -7.55 -28.52
CA VAL A 21 -13.24 -8.18 -27.19
C VAL A 21 -11.85 -8.39 -26.62
N LEU A 22 -10.91 -8.89 -27.43
CA LEU A 22 -9.53 -9.09 -27.01
C LEU A 22 -8.84 -7.77 -26.65
N PHE A 23 -9.12 -6.70 -27.39
CA PHE A 23 -8.62 -5.36 -27.09
C PHE A 23 -9.17 -4.81 -25.77
N ILE A 24 -10.45 -4.98 -25.49
CA ILE A 24 -11.06 -4.54 -24.22
C ILE A 24 -10.42 -5.27 -23.03
N ILE A 25 -10.26 -6.60 -23.15
CA ILE A 25 -9.58 -7.40 -22.12
C ILE A 25 -8.14 -6.92 -21.93
N PHE A 26 -7.41 -6.69 -23.02
CA PHE A 26 -6.04 -6.19 -22.97
C PHE A 26 -5.93 -4.83 -22.27
N VAL A 27 -6.79 -3.87 -22.64
CA VAL A 27 -6.82 -2.54 -22.00
C VAL A 27 -7.20 -2.64 -20.52
N GLY A 28 -8.16 -3.52 -20.18
CA GLY A 28 -8.52 -3.80 -18.79
C GLY A 28 -7.34 -4.34 -17.97
N PHE A 29 -6.60 -5.32 -18.50
CA PHE A 29 -5.40 -5.83 -17.87
C PHE A 29 -4.29 -4.77 -17.75
N LEU A 30 -4.18 -3.86 -18.71
CA LEU A 30 -3.20 -2.77 -18.65
C LEU A 30 -3.46 -1.85 -17.45
N PHE A 31 -4.70 -1.39 -17.26
CA PHE A 31 -5.05 -0.55 -16.11
C PHE A 31 -4.93 -1.31 -14.79
N PHE A 32 -5.30 -2.60 -14.77
CA PHE A 32 -5.10 -3.48 -13.61
C PHE A 32 -3.62 -3.53 -13.17
N VAL A 33 -2.69 -3.70 -14.11
CA VAL A 33 -1.25 -3.78 -13.78
C VAL A 33 -0.73 -2.45 -13.23
N ILE A 34 -1.21 -1.31 -13.76
CA ILE A 34 -0.84 0.02 -13.26
C ILE A 34 -1.32 0.21 -11.82
N ASP A 35 -2.61 -0.03 -11.56
CA ASP A 35 -3.19 0.14 -10.22
C ASP A 35 -2.54 -0.81 -9.19
N TYR A 36 -2.27 -2.05 -9.60
CA TYR A 36 -1.57 -3.03 -8.77
C TYR A 36 -0.12 -2.61 -8.48
N SER A 37 0.60 -2.09 -9.48
CA SER A 37 1.97 -1.61 -9.28
C SER A 37 2.03 -0.46 -8.28
N ASN A 38 1.07 0.48 -8.35
CA ASN A 38 0.99 1.59 -7.41
C ASN A 38 0.68 1.11 -6.00
N ALA A 39 -0.26 0.18 -5.84
CA ALA A 39 -0.58 -0.42 -4.55
C ALA A 39 0.63 -1.14 -3.95
N MET A 40 1.42 -1.85 -4.77
CA MET A 40 2.62 -2.54 -4.29
C MET A 40 3.70 -1.55 -3.83
N LYS A 41 3.95 -0.47 -4.59
CA LYS A 41 4.91 0.56 -4.18
C LYS A 41 4.56 1.20 -2.84
N VAL A 42 3.29 1.53 -2.65
CA VAL A 42 2.79 2.10 -1.39
C VAL A 42 2.94 1.11 -0.24
N LYS A 43 2.66 -0.17 -0.49
CA LYS A 43 2.88 -1.23 0.49
C LYS A 43 4.35 -1.36 0.86
N ASP A 44 5.25 -1.45 -0.11
CA ASP A 44 6.69 -1.59 0.13
C ASP A 44 7.25 -0.39 0.92
N ASN A 45 6.79 0.83 0.61
CA ASN A 45 7.17 2.01 1.37
C ASN A 45 6.60 1.97 2.79
N SER A 46 5.32 1.60 2.95
CA SER A 46 4.70 1.46 4.28
C SER A 46 5.41 0.40 5.13
N ASP A 47 5.83 -0.71 4.53
CA ASP A 47 6.61 -1.76 5.21
C ASP A 47 8.00 -1.23 5.65
N ALA A 48 8.66 -0.42 4.81
CA ALA A 48 9.93 0.22 5.17
C ALA A 48 9.77 1.25 6.31
N LEU A 49 8.72 2.07 6.26
CA LEU A 49 8.37 3.01 7.32
C LEU A 49 8.04 2.26 8.63
N ALA A 50 7.35 1.13 8.55
CA ALA A 50 6.96 0.34 9.72
C ALA A 50 8.19 -0.28 10.41
N ASP A 51 9.12 -0.85 9.63
CA ASP A 51 10.38 -1.38 10.17
C ASP A 51 11.26 -0.28 10.79
N TYR A 52 11.32 0.89 10.16
CA TYR A 52 12.04 2.03 10.71
C TYR A 52 11.44 2.52 12.04
N THR A 53 10.12 2.79 12.07
CA THR A 53 9.42 3.22 13.29
C THR A 53 9.58 2.18 14.39
N ALA A 54 9.41 0.89 14.06
CA ALA A 54 9.50 -0.18 15.05
C ALA A 54 10.89 -0.19 15.71
N ARG A 55 11.97 -0.08 14.93
CA ARG A 55 13.34 -0.03 15.46
C ARG A 55 13.60 1.23 16.27
N MET A 56 13.19 2.39 15.80
CA MET A 56 13.44 3.65 16.51
C MET A 56 12.67 3.70 17.84
N VAL A 57 11.41 3.26 17.85
CA VAL A 57 10.59 3.16 19.06
C VAL A 57 11.16 2.11 20.03
N ALA A 58 11.63 0.96 19.53
CA ALA A 58 12.27 -0.05 20.36
C ALA A 58 13.56 0.43 21.04
N LEU A 59 14.29 1.34 20.38
CA LEU A 59 15.47 2.02 20.95
C LEU A 59 15.12 3.14 21.94
N GLY A 60 13.84 3.40 22.18
CA GLY A 60 13.38 4.44 23.10
C GLY A 60 13.56 5.87 22.56
N LYS A 61 13.57 6.04 21.23
CA LYS A 61 13.60 7.36 20.59
C LYS A 61 12.31 8.13 20.85
N THR A 62 12.41 9.46 20.87
CA THR A 62 11.24 10.33 21.01
C THR A 62 10.44 10.37 19.72
N ASP A 63 9.13 10.63 19.81
CA ASP A 63 8.24 10.71 18.65
C ASP A 63 8.71 11.75 17.62
N ALA A 64 9.27 12.87 18.10
CA ALA A 64 9.88 13.91 17.25
C ALA A 64 11.05 13.38 16.40
N GLU A 65 11.97 12.62 17.01
CA GLU A 65 13.11 12.02 16.29
C GLU A 65 12.64 10.94 15.30
N VAL A 66 11.62 10.16 15.67
CA VAL A 66 11.02 9.14 14.80
C VAL A 66 10.41 9.80 13.57
N VAL A 67 9.64 10.88 13.75
CA VAL A 67 8.98 11.62 12.67
C VAL A 67 9.98 12.34 11.76
N GLU A 68 11.04 12.92 12.31
CA GLU A 68 12.13 13.49 11.49
C GLU A 68 12.75 12.42 10.60
N GLY A 69 13.03 11.25 11.16
CA GLY A 69 13.53 10.09 10.45
C GLY A 69 12.58 9.60 9.34
N LEU A 70 11.29 9.46 9.67
CA LEU A 70 10.25 9.05 8.72
C LEU A 70 10.13 10.02 7.54
N ASN A 71 10.22 11.32 7.78
CA ASN A 71 10.19 12.32 6.71
C ASN A 71 11.41 12.29 5.80
N ASN A 72 12.53 11.72 6.25
CA ASN A 72 13.74 11.52 5.43
C ASN A 72 13.70 10.23 4.59
N ILE A 73 12.93 9.22 5.01
CA ILE A 73 12.86 7.92 4.30
C ILE A 73 11.58 7.73 3.50
N LYS A 74 10.54 8.55 3.75
CA LYS A 74 9.29 8.50 2.99
C LYS A 74 9.54 8.89 1.52
N ASP A 75 8.71 8.34 0.64
CA ASP A 75 8.69 8.78 -0.76
C ASP A 75 7.99 10.14 -0.90
N ASP A 76 8.27 10.84 -2.00
CA ASP A 76 7.75 12.18 -2.31
C ASP A 76 6.20 12.25 -2.39
N TYR A 77 5.55 11.13 -2.69
CA TYR A 77 4.08 11.06 -2.80
C TYR A 77 3.37 11.00 -1.44
N ILE A 78 4.10 10.75 -0.35
CA ILE A 78 3.56 10.73 1.02
C ILE A 78 3.62 12.15 1.57
N ALA A 79 2.51 12.62 2.12
CA ALA A 79 2.45 13.90 2.81
C ALA A 79 3.45 13.95 3.98
N THR A 80 3.80 15.16 4.42
CA THR A 80 4.67 15.32 5.58
C THR A 80 4.00 14.72 6.80
N ILE A 81 4.69 13.78 7.45
CA ILE A 81 4.22 13.12 8.68
C ILE A 81 4.50 14.07 9.84
N SER A 82 3.51 14.32 10.69
CA SER A 82 3.65 15.08 11.92
C SER A 82 3.64 14.17 13.14
N GLU A 83 4.06 14.69 14.29
CA GLU A 83 3.98 13.95 15.57
C GLU A 83 2.55 13.57 15.93
N ALA A 84 1.55 14.34 15.49
CA ALA A 84 0.14 14.01 15.74
C ALA A 84 -0.35 12.80 14.94
N ASP A 85 0.34 12.45 13.85
CA ASP A 85 0.00 11.29 13.02
C ASP A 85 0.55 9.98 13.61
N LEU A 86 1.49 10.08 14.55
CA LEU A 86 2.08 8.95 15.28
C LEU A 86 1.44 8.86 16.67
N ASN A 87 0.64 7.82 16.89
CA ASN A 87 0.05 7.54 18.20
C ASN A 87 0.66 6.26 18.79
N CYS A 88 1.54 6.43 19.77
CA CYS A 88 2.19 5.35 20.51
C CYS A 88 1.59 5.20 21.91
N VAL A 89 1.06 4.02 22.21
CA VAL A 89 0.45 3.67 23.49
C VAL A 89 1.23 2.51 24.12
N GLU A 90 1.60 2.66 25.38
CA GLU A 90 2.24 1.59 26.16
C GLU A 90 1.17 0.85 26.98
N ASP A 91 1.14 -0.48 26.88
CA ASP A 91 0.32 -1.32 27.72
C ASP A 91 1.10 -1.72 28.98
N LEU A 92 0.90 -0.94 30.05
CA LEU A 92 1.51 -1.19 31.35
C LEU A 92 0.98 -2.45 32.06
N ALA A 93 -0.08 -3.08 31.55
CA ALA A 93 -0.64 -4.31 32.13
C ALA A 93 0.02 -5.58 31.58
N SER A 94 0.79 -5.47 30.49
CA SER A 94 1.43 -6.60 29.80
C SER A 94 2.95 -6.45 29.80
N THR A 95 3.65 -7.33 30.52
CA THR A 95 5.13 -7.42 30.49
C THR A 95 5.57 -8.24 29.28
N ASN A 96 5.35 -7.68 28.10
CA ASN A 96 5.68 -8.30 26.84
C ASN A 96 6.59 -7.32 26.12
N TYR A 97 7.90 -7.62 26.09
CA TYR A 97 8.97 -6.79 25.50
C TYR A 97 8.81 -6.67 23.97
N GLN A 98 7.71 -6.09 23.51
CA GLN A 98 7.30 -6.04 22.12
C GLN A 98 6.90 -4.62 21.75
N VAL A 99 7.38 -4.17 20.60
CA VAL A 99 6.90 -2.96 19.94
C VAL A 99 6.14 -3.40 18.70
N ILE A 100 4.85 -3.09 18.66
CA ILE A 100 3.95 -3.34 17.53
C ILE A 100 3.76 -2.02 16.81
N VAL A 101 4.08 -1.98 15.51
CA VAL A 101 3.84 -0.81 14.68
C VAL A 101 2.84 -1.16 13.60
N ASN A 102 1.78 -0.37 13.54
CA ASN A 102 0.73 -0.44 12.54
C ASN A 102 0.79 0.82 11.68
N ILE A 103 1.00 0.66 10.38
CA ILE A 103 0.89 1.76 9.41
C ILE A 103 -0.34 1.52 8.55
N TYR A 104 -1.18 2.52 8.48
CA TYR A 104 -2.39 2.56 7.68
C TYR A 104 -2.23 3.61 6.60
N ALA A 105 -2.46 3.24 5.34
CA ALA A 105 -2.42 4.18 4.23
C ALA A 105 -3.70 4.04 3.38
N THR A 106 -4.24 5.18 2.94
CA THR A 106 -5.44 5.23 2.09
C THR A 106 -5.07 5.53 0.65
N LEU A 107 -5.00 4.49 -0.19
CA LEU A 107 -4.74 4.62 -1.63
C LEU A 107 -6.04 4.93 -2.40
N ASN A 108 -6.11 6.05 -3.10
CA ASN A 108 -7.23 6.33 -4.00
C ASN A 108 -7.01 5.60 -5.34
N ASN A 109 -7.60 4.41 -5.50
CA ASN A 109 -7.56 3.67 -6.76
C ASN A 109 -8.94 3.14 -7.17
N SER A 110 -9.10 2.83 -8.45
CA SER A 110 -10.30 2.21 -9.02
C SER A 110 -10.37 0.70 -8.80
N PHE A 111 -9.27 0.09 -8.35
CA PHE A 111 -9.08 -1.36 -8.32
C PHE A 111 -9.43 -2.02 -6.98
N LEU A 112 -9.01 -1.41 -5.87
CA LEU A 112 -9.40 -1.86 -4.54
C LEU A 112 -10.70 -1.14 -4.17
N PRO A 113 -11.65 -1.81 -3.49
CA PRO A 113 -12.81 -1.10 -2.96
C PRO A 113 -12.33 0.08 -2.11
N VAL A 114 -12.94 1.25 -2.32
CA VAL A 114 -12.64 2.49 -1.60
C VAL A 114 -13.11 2.32 -0.15
N ALA A 115 -12.29 1.62 0.63
CA ALA A 115 -12.39 1.48 2.06
C ALA A 115 -11.29 2.34 2.70
N ASN A 116 -11.57 2.86 3.89
CA ASN A 116 -10.53 3.48 4.71
C ASN A 116 -9.44 2.44 5.00
N ASP A 117 -8.17 2.87 4.93
CA ASP A 117 -7.01 2.04 5.28
C ASP A 117 -6.84 0.76 4.44
N ASN A 118 -6.83 0.92 3.11
CA ASN A 118 -6.69 -0.21 2.19
C ASN A 118 -5.29 -0.83 2.15
N VAL A 119 -4.27 -0.14 2.66
CA VAL A 119 -2.93 -0.70 2.86
C VAL A 119 -2.61 -0.69 4.35
N HIS A 120 -2.44 -1.88 4.90
CA HIS A 120 -2.02 -2.08 6.27
C HIS A 120 -0.66 -2.79 6.31
N SER A 121 0.32 -2.12 6.91
CA SER A 121 1.60 -2.72 7.25
C SER A 121 1.68 -2.91 8.76
N ARG A 122 2.11 -4.10 9.18
CA ARG A 122 2.31 -4.43 10.59
C ARG A 122 3.68 -5.06 10.78
N THR A 123 4.46 -4.46 11.68
CA THR A 123 5.76 -4.96 12.08
C THR A 123 5.80 -5.10 13.59
N VAL A 124 6.43 -6.18 14.07
CA VAL A 124 6.64 -6.42 15.50
C VAL A 124 8.13 -6.63 15.74
N VAL A 125 8.69 -5.88 16.68
CA VAL A 125 10.08 -6.02 17.09
C VAL A 125 10.18 -6.14 18.61
N PHE A 126 11.32 -6.62 19.09
CA PHE A 126 11.58 -6.69 20.52
C PHE A 126 11.80 -5.28 21.10
N ASN A 127 11.19 -4.98 22.24
CA ASN A 127 11.39 -3.72 22.95
C ASN A 127 12.67 -3.78 23.77
N GLU A 128 13.68 -2.99 23.39
CA GLU A 128 14.97 -2.93 24.11
C GLU A 128 14.96 -1.87 25.23
N ALA A 129 14.04 -0.92 25.16
CA ALA A 129 13.97 0.21 26.10
C ALA A 129 13.07 -0.05 27.31
N SER A 130 12.06 -0.92 27.19
CA SER A 130 11.09 -1.16 28.26
C SER A 130 10.57 -2.61 28.28
N GLU A 131 10.10 -3.05 29.44
CA GLU A 131 9.56 -4.40 29.67
C GLU A 131 8.10 -4.55 29.22
N VAL A 132 7.46 -3.44 28.82
CA VAL A 132 6.05 -3.36 28.46
C VAL A 132 5.84 -3.36 26.94
N GLU A 133 4.65 -3.79 26.54
CA GLU A 133 4.22 -3.76 25.14
C GLU A 133 3.97 -2.31 24.72
N LYS A 134 4.45 -1.92 23.54
CA LYS A 134 4.22 -0.60 22.97
C LYS A 134 3.62 -0.72 21.58
N GLU A 135 2.40 -0.21 21.42
CA GLU A 135 1.70 -0.20 20.14
C GLU A 135 1.71 1.21 19.55
N CYS A 136 2.29 1.37 18.37
CA CYS A 136 2.29 2.61 17.61
C CYS A 136 1.43 2.46 16.36
N SER A 137 0.61 3.48 16.09
CA SER A 137 -0.21 3.57 14.88
C SER A 137 0.14 4.84 14.12
N ILE A 138 0.33 4.72 12.80
CA ILE A 138 0.57 5.84 11.88
C ILE A 138 -0.47 5.80 10.78
N THR A 139 -1.13 6.92 10.52
CA THR A 139 -2.00 7.08 9.34
C THR A 139 -1.31 7.94 8.29
N LEU A 140 -1.07 7.39 7.11
CA LEU A 140 -0.42 8.06 5.99
C LEU A 140 -1.44 8.64 5.02
N SER A 141 -1.22 9.90 4.65
CA SER A 141 -1.95 10.59 3.59
C SER A 141 -1.05 10.81 2.37
N PHE A 142 -1.66 10.78 1.18
CA PHE A 142 -0.98 10.99 -0.09
C PHE A 142 -1.27 12.40 -0.63
N ASN A 143 -0.27 13.02 -1.25
CA ASN A 143 -0.41 14.31 -1.94
C ASN A 143 -0.96 14.17 -3.37
#